data_AF-R7TV99-F1
#
_entry.id   AF-R7TV99-F1
#
_cell.length_a   1.000
_cell.length_b   1.000
_cell.length_c   1.000
_cell.angle_alpha   90.00
_cell.angle_beta   90.00
_cell.angle_gamma   90.00
#
_symmetry.space_group_name_H-M   'P 1'
#
loop_
_entity.id
_entity.type
_entity.pdbx_description
1 polymer ?
#
loop_
_entity_poly.entity_id
_entity_poly.type
_entity_poly.pdbx_seq_one_letter_code
_entity_poly.pdbx_strand_id
1 'polypeptide(L)'
;MSSYTFNQKTIKVKPPEKGSFPLDHEGECKIPMIKYMKCLRDNKMSNTICRPDAKEYFQCRMQHGLMKAEDWNKLGFADLDAKEFKEKT
;
A
#
# COMPACT_ATOMS: atom_id res chain seq x y z
N MET A 1 39.73 -25.08 4.83
CA MET A 1 38.53 -25.73 4.25
C MET A 1 37.78 -24.69 3.42
N SER A 2 37.67 -24.99 2.14
CA SER A 2 36.84 -24.43 1.05
C SER A 2 36.31 -22.99 1.15
N SER A 3 37.01 -22.11 0.44
CA SER A 3 36.54 -20.84 -0.10
C SER A 3 35.42 -21.06 -1.13
N TYR A 4 34.20 -20.61 -0.83
CA TYR A 4 33.10 -20.57 -1.78
C TYR A 4 33.05 -19.21 -2.49
N THR A 5 33.81 -19.06 -3.56
CA THR A 5 33.60 -17.97 -4.53
C THR A 5 32.47 -18.38 -5.48
N PHE A 6 31.22 -18.19 -5.05
CA PHE A 6 30.08 -18.33 -5.94
C PHE A 6 30.06 -17.13 -6.88
N ASN A 7 30.23 -17.37 -8.17
CA ASN A 7 30.05 -16.44 -9.26
C ASN A 7 28.59 -15.93 -9.25
N GLN A 8 28.28 -14.98 -8.38
CA GLN A 8 26.99 -14.31 -8.31
C GLN A 8 26.88 -13.42 -9.54
N LYS A 9 26.31 -13.97 -10.63
CA LYS A 9 25.75 -13.15 -11.70
C LYS A 9 24.92 -12.07 -11.02
N THR A 10 25.29 -10.81 -11.21
CA THR A 10 24.52 -9.67 -10.71
C THR A 10 23.14 -9.75 -11.35
N ILE A 11 22.16 -10.28 -10.62
CA ILE A 11 20.78 -10.24 -11.05
C ILE A 11 20.45 -8.76 -11.06
N LYS A 12 20.35 -8.17 -12.26
CA LYS A 12 19.73 -6.85 -12.41
C LYS A 12 18.26 -7.04 -12.05
N VAL A 13 17.97 -6.93 -10.76
CA VAL A 13 16.61 -7.01 -10.25
C VAL A 13 15.88 -5.82 -10.85
N LYS A 14 14.93 -6.08 -11.75
CA LYS A 14 14.02 -5.01 -12.18
C LYS A 14 13.33 -4.52 -10.91
N PRO A 15 13.33 -3.20 -10.65
CA PRO A 15 12.55 -2.68 -9.55
C PRO A 15 11.10 -3.13 -9.74
N PRO A 16 10.43 -3.64 -8.70
CA PRO A 16 9.04 -4.04 -8.80
C PRO A 16 8.20 -2.86 -9.27
N GLU A 17 7.24 -3.11 -10.17
CA GLU A 17 6.43 -2.06 -10.81
C GLU A 17 5.68 -1.17 -9.81
N LYS A 18 5.35 -1.72 -8.65
CA LYS A 18 4.61 -1.03 -7.58
C LYS A 18 5.52 -0.59 -6.43
N GLY A 19 6.84 -0.67 -6.64
CA GLY A 19 7.88 -0.43 -5.67
C GLY A 19 8.10 -1.60 -4.71
N SER A 20 9.32 -1.75 -4.21
CA SER A 20 9.64 -2.66 -3.12
C SER A 20 9.33 -1.90 -1.84
N PHE A 21 8.57 -2.50 -0.94
CA PHE A 21 8.48 -2.04 0.44
C PHE A 21 9.89 -2.03 1.03
N PRO A 22 10.60 -0.87 0.96
CA PRO A 22 10.47 0.30 1.82
C PRO A 22 10.17 1.60 1.02
N LEU A 23 8.88 1.87 0.77
CA LEU A 23 8.39 2.95 -0.10
C LEU A 23 8.06 4.27 0.61
N ASP A 24 8.30 4.36 1.91
CA ASP A 24 8.04 5.56 2.70
C ASP A 24 9.36 5.90 3.40
N HIS A 25 10.34 6.38 2.64
CA HIS A 25 11.67 6.70 3.17
C HIS A 25 11.60 7.84 4.20
N GLU A 26 10.65 8.75 3.99
CA GLU A 26 10.41 9.93 4.83
C GLU A 26 9.11 9.81 5.66
N GLY A 27 8.32 8.76 5.42
CA GLY A 27 7.08 8.50 6.16
C GLY A 27 5.97 9.52 5.90
N GLU A 28 5.87 10.05 4.68
CA GLU A 28 4.88 11.05 4.29
C GLU A 28 3.45 10.53 4.53
N CYS A 29 3.21 9.25 4.27
CA CYS A 29 1.90 8.61 4.47
C CYS A 29 1.80 7.78 5.76
N LYS A 30 2.64 8.09 6.77
CA LYS A 30 2.70 7.33 8.03
C LYS A 30 1.42 7.41 8.87
N ILE A 31 0.74 8.56 8.89
CA ILE A 31 -0.50 8.75 9.65
C ILE A 31 -1.62 7.81 9.15
N PRO A 32 -2.01 7.86 7.86
CA PRO A 32 -3.05 6.95 7.35
C PRO A 32 -2.60 5.49 7.38
N MET A 33 -1.30 5.21 7.24
CA MET A 33 -0.75 3.86 7.44
C MET A 33 -1.02 3.34 8.86
N ILE A 34 -0.71 4.13 9.89
CA ILE A 34 -0.92 3.74 11.29
C ILE A 34 -2.42 3.53 11.56
N LYS A 35 -3.28 4.38 11.01
CA LYS A 35 -4.73 4.26 11.13
C LYS A 35 -5.22 2.90 10.58
N TYR A 36 -4.81 2.57 9.36
CA TYR A 36 -5.11 1.27 8.75
C TYR A 36 -4.57 0.09 9.56
N MET A 37 -3.31 0.16 10.02
CA MET A 37 -2.70 -0.89 10.83
C MET A 37 -3.36 -1.05 12.21
N LYS A 38 -3.86 0.04 12.78
CA LYS A 38 -4.65 0.01 14.02
C LYS A 38 -5.98 -0.70 13.77
N CYS A 39 -6.70 -0.34 12.71
CA CYS A 39 -7.94 -1.02 12.33
C CYS A 39 -7.72 -2.53 12.15
N LEU A 40 -6.67 -2.94 11.45
CA LEU A 40 -6.37 -4.37 11.26
C LEU A 40 -6.14 -5.09 12.59
N ARG A 41 -5.36 -4.49 13.50
CA ARG A 41 -5.11 -5.09 14.82
C ARG A 41 -6.39 -5.24 15.62
N ASP A 42 -7.22 -4.21 15.65
CA ASP A 42 -8.46 -4.20 16.41
C ASP A 42 -9.50 -5.20 15.83
N ASN A 43 -9.46 -5.43 14.52
CA ASN A 43 -10.40 -6.29 13.80
C ASN A 43 -9.84 -7.66 13.40
N LYS A 44 -8.87 -8.20 14.15
CA LYS A 44 -8.29 -9.55 13.94
C LYS A 44 -7.77 -9.76 12.51
N MET A 45 -7.10 -8.75 11.95
CA MET A 45 -6.55 -8.73 10.59
C MET A 45 -7.61 -8.82 9.47
N SER A 46 -8.87 -8.47 9.77
CA SER A 46 -9.93 -8.43 8.78
C SER A 46 -9.82 -7.19 7.87
N ASN A 47 -9.39 -7.42 6.63
CA ASN A 47 -9.22 -6.35 5.66
C ASN A 47 -10.55 -5.75 5.16
N THR A 48 -11.64 -6.53 5.16
CA THR A 48 -12.94 -6.08 4.66
C THR A 48 -13.54 -4.93 5.46
N ILE A 49 -13.24 -4.87 6.76
CA ILE A 49 -13.70 -3.82 7.66
C ILE A 49 -12.83 -2.56 7.49
N CYS A 50 -11.52 -2.76 7.30
CA CYS A 50 -10.52 -1.69 7.23
C CYS A 50 -10.30 -1.12 5.82
N ARG A 51 -11.16 -1.47 4.85
CA ARG A 51 -11.08 -0.96 3.47
C ARG A 51 -11.12 0.58 3.39
N PRO A 52 -11.92 1.31 4.19
CA PRO A 52 -11.90 2.77 4.16
C PRO A 52 -10.54 3.35 4.53
N ASP A 53 -9.91 2.84 5.59
CA ASP A 53 -8.59 3.28 6.03
C ASP A 53 -7.49 2.89 5.02
N ALA A 54 -7.65 1.73 4.37
CA ALA A 54 -6.77 1.32 3.28
C ALA A 54 -6.87 2.27 2.07
N LYS A 55 -8.09 2.69 1.70
CA LYS A 55 -8.32 3.65 0.61
C LYS A 55 -7.62 4.97 0.89
N GLU A 56 -7.77 5.51 2.10
CA GLU A 56 -7.09 6.74 2.54
C GLU A 56 -5.55 6.62 2.45
N TYR A 57 -5.01 5.48 2.88
CA TYR A 57 -3.57 5.21 2.79
C TYR A 57 -3.07 5.16 1.35
N PHE A 58 -3.79 4.48 0.44
CA PHE A 58 -3.42 4.44 -0.98
C PHE A 58 -3.58 5.80 -1.66
N GLN A 59 -4.59 6.58 -1.27
CA GLN A 59 -4.81 7.92 -1.79
C GLN A 59 -3.62 8.83 -1.50
N CYS A 60 -3.15 8.84 -0.26
CA CYS A 60 -1.94 9.58 0.13
C CYS A 60 -0.76 9.17 -0.76
N ARG A 61 -0.53 7.87 -0.93
CA ARG A 61 0.62 7.38 -1.73
C ARG A 61 0.53 7.77 -3.20
N MET A 62 -0.67 7.81 -3.78
CA MET A 62 -0.87 8.27 -5.16
C MET A 62 -0.66 9.78 -5.31
N GLN A 63 -1.10 10.58 -4.33
CA GLN A 63 -0.92 12.04 -4.34
C GLN A 63 0.55 12.46 -4.21
N HIS A 64 1.31 11.73 -3.39
CA HIS A 64 2.72 12.00 -3.14
C HIS A 64 3.66 11.30 -4.14
N GLY A 65 3.12 10.65 -5.18
CA GLY A 65 3.93 9.95 -6.19
C GLY A 65 4.66 8.70 -5.68
N LEU A 66 4.35 8.24 -4.47
CA LEU A 66 4.86 7.00 -3.86
C LEU A 66 4.20 5.74 -4.44
N MET A 67 3.16 5.91 -5.25
CA MET A 67 2.45 4.87 -5.99
C MET A 67 1.91 5.46 -7.29
N LYS A 68 1.94 4.69 -8.38
CA LYS A 68 1.31 5.08 -9.64
C LYS A 68 -0.20 5.24 -9.43
N ALA A 69 -0.75 6.34 -9.92
CA ALA A 69 -2.20 6.57 -9.89
C ALA A 69 -2.92 5.45 -10.68
N GLU A 70 -3.89 4.82 -10.02
CA GLU A 70 -4.69 3.71 -10.52
C GLU A 70 -6.17 3.95 -10.19
N ASP A 71 -7.08 3.39 -10.98
CA ASP A 71 -8.50 3.53 -10.74
C ASP A 71 -8.93 2.73 -9.50
N TRP A 72 -9.78 3.33 -8.65
CA TRP A 72 -10.32 2.68 -7.45
C TRP A 72 -11.01 1.35 -7.75
N ASN A 73 -11.67 1.25 -8.91
CA ASN A 73 -12.29 0.01 -9.39
C ASN A 73 -11.27 -1.13 -9.58
N LYS A 74 -10.07 -0.84 -10.11
CA LYS A 74 -9.01 -1.82 -10.32
C LYS A 74 -8.33 -2.22 -9.02
N LEU A 75 -8.28 -1.30 -8.06
CA LEU A 75 -7.80 -1.54 -6.71
C LEU A 75 -8.84 -2.24 -5.81
N GLY A 76 -10.04 -2.51 -6.33
CA GLY A 76 -11.11 -3.20 -5.64
C GLY A 76 -11.96 -2.32 -4.72
N PHE A 77 -11.82 -0.99 -4.76
CA PHE A 77 -12.55 -0.06 -3.90
C PHE A 77 -13.85 0.49 -4.54
N ALA A 78 -14.33 -0.12 -5.62
CA ALA A 78 -15.54 0.27 -6.34
C ALA A 78 -16.76 0.51 -5.43
N ASP A 79 -16.90 -0.30 -4.38
CA ASP A 79 -18.06 -0.29 -3.48
C ASP A 79 -18.06 0.90 -2.51
N LEU A 80 -16.91 1.53 -2.29
CA LEU A 80 -16.75 2.60 -1.30
C LEU A 80 -17.15 3.97 -1.86
N ASP A 81 -16.92 4.20 -3.15
CA ASP A 81 -17.31 5.45 -3.81
C ASP A 81 -18.83 5.63 -3.73
N ALA A 82 -19.60 4.55 -3.86
CA ALA A 82 -21.06 4.58 -3.69
C ALA A 82 -21.53 4.91 -2.26
N LYS A 83 -20.70 4.67 -1.24
CA LYS A 83 -21.03 4.94 0.17
C LYS A 83 -20.66 6.37 0.60
N GLU A 84 -19.56 6.92 0.09
CA GLU A 84 -19.17 8.31 0.36
C GLU A 84 -20.23 9.32 -0.13
N PHE A 85 -20.93 9.02 -1.23
CA PHE A 85 -22.05 9.85 -1.70
C PHE A 85 -23.28 9.81 -0.78
N LYS A 86 -23.47 8.74 0.01
CA LYS A 86 -24.61 8.62 0.93
C LYS A 86 -24.37 9.27 2.29
N GLU A 87 -23.13 9.42 2.72
CA GLU A 87 -22.80 10.04 4.01
C GLU A 87 -22.75 11.58 3.92
N LYS A 88 -22.73 12.14 2.70
CA LYS A 88 -22.69 13.59 2.44
C LYS A 88 -24.04 14.20 2.03
N THR A 89 -25.12 13.42 2.06
CA THR A 89 -26.51 13.87 1.85
C THR A 89 -27.24 13.85 3.18
#